data_AF-A0A2M6ZP34-F1
#
_entry.id   AF-A0A2M6ZP34-F1
#
_cell.length_a   1.000
_cell.length_b   1.000
_cell.length_c   1.000
_cell.angle_alpha   90.00
_cell.angle_beta   90.00
_cell.angle_gamma   90.00
#
_symmetry.space_group_name_H-M   'P 1'
#
loop_
_entity.id
_entity.type
_entity.pdbx_description
1 polymer ?
#
loop_
_entity_poly.entity_id
_entity_poly.type
_entity_poly.pdbx_seq_one_letter_code
_entity_poly.pdbx_strand_id
1 'polypeptide(L)' 'SLLLALIDKGLARDAAYRLVQRPAMQVWEAGGEFAQRVKDDAEISQHLTPAEIEAIFDLNRYFRHVDTIFARVFGK' A
#
# COMPACT_ATOMS: atom_id res chain seq x y z
N SER A 1 4.90 -0.93 1.37
CA SER A 1 3.99 -0.75 0.22
C SER A 1 3.17 -2.02 0.04
N LEU A 2 2.03 -1.95 -0.65
CA LEU A 2 1.15 -3.11 -0.86
C LEU A 2 1.85 -4.28 -1.56
N LEU A 3 2.64 -3.99 -2.60
CA LEU A 3 3.41 -4.99 -3.35
C LEU A 3 4.36 -5.79 -2.45
N LEU A 4 5.14 -5.09 -1.61
CA LEU A 4 6.10 -5.75 -0.73
C LEU A 4 5.39 -6.58 0.34
N ALA A 5 4.29 -6.06 0.90
CA ALA A 5 3.51 -6.81 1.89
C ALA A 5 2.97 -8.13 1.32
N LEU A 6 2.54 -8.17 0.06
CA LEU A 6 2.12 -9.39 -0.61
C LEU A 6 3.29 -10.37 -0.84
N ILE A 7 4.45 -9.87 -1.25
CA ILE A 7 5.66 -10.69 -1.40
C ILE A 7 6.08 -11.29 -0.05
N ASP A 8 5.99 -10.52 1.04
CA ASP A 8 6.30 -10.98 2.41
C ASP A 8 5.33 -12.07 2.89
N LYS A 9 4.11 -12.14 2.33
CA LYS A 9 3.15 -13.24 2.55
C LYS A 9 3.42 -14.47 1.68
N GLY A 10 4.50 -14.47 0.92
CA GLY A 10 4.97 -15.62 0.13
C GLY A 10 4.52 -15.61 -1.33
N LEU A 11 3.92 -14.51 -1.83
CA LEU A 11 3.56 -14.42 -3.24
C LEU A 11 4.79 -14.24 -4.11
N ALA A 12 4.79 -14.90 -5.25
CA ALA A 12 5.71 -14.57 -6.32
C ALA A 12 5.51 -13.11 -6.76
N ARG A 13 6.61 -12.43 -7.11
CA ARG A 13 6.61 -11.01 -7.44
C ARG A 13 5.63 -10.66 -8.57
N ASP A 14 5.54 -11.49 -9.60
CA ASP A 14 4.64 -11.33 -10.73
C ASP A 14 3.15 -11.46 -10.31
N ALA A 15 2.84 -12.41 -9.42
CA ALA A 15 1.51 -12.56 -8.84
C ALA A 15 1.13 -11.31 -8.02
N ALA A 16 2.04 -10.87 -7.14
CA ALA A 16 1.83 -9.65 -6.36
C ALA A 16 1.62 -8.42 -7.26
N TYR A 17 2.34 -8.30 -8.38
CA TYR A 17 2.11 -7.22 -9.35
C TYR A 17 0.70 -7.25 -9.95
N ARG A 18 0.21 -8.42 -10.36
CA ARG A 18 -1.14 -8.56 -10.90
C ARG A 18 -2.20 -8.13 -9.88
N LEU A 19 -2.03 -8.51 -8.61
CA LEU A 19 -2.94 -8.13 -7.53
C LEU A 19 -2.93 -6.64 -7.24
N VAL A 20 -1.78 -5.97 -7.32
CA VAL A 20 -1.73 -4.51 -7.10
C VAL A 20 -2.28 -3.74 -8.31
N GLN A 21 -1.99 -4.20 -9.53
CA GLN A 21 -2.39 -3.49 -10.74
C GLN A 21 -3.90 -3.51 -10.98
N ARG A 22 -4.58 -4.62 -10.69
CA ARG A 22 -6.02 -4.76 -10.91
C ARG A 22 -6.85 -3.65 -10.22
N PRO A 23 -6.79 -3.46 -8.89
CA PRO A 23 -7.49 -2.37 -8.22
C PRO A 23 -6.96 -0.98 -8.64
N ALA A 24 -5.68 -0.85 -8.99
CA ALA A 24 -5.13 0.42 -9.46
C ALA A 24 -5.75 0.85 -10.81
N MET A 25 -5.89 -0.08 -11.75
CA MET A 25 -6.54 0.16 -13.03
C MET A 25 -8.03 0.49 -12.87
N GLN A 26 -8.73 -0.17 -11.94
CA GLN A 26 -10.12 0.16 -11.64
C GLN A 26 -10.29 1.60 -11.13
N VAL A 27 -9.39 2.07 -10.27
CA VAL A 27 -9.38 3.48 -9.82
C VAL A 27 -9.04 4.42 -10.97
N TRP A 28 -8.11 4.04 -11.84
CA TRP A 28 -7.76 4.84 -13.02
C TRP A 28 -8.95 5.04 -13.97
N GLU A 29 -9.72 3.98 -14.22
CA GLU A 29 -10.84 4.00 -15.18
C GLU A 29 -12.12 4.60 -14.59
N ALA A 30 -12.44 4.30 -13.33
CA ALA A 30 -13.73 4.62 -12.73
C ALA A 30 -13.65 5.56 -11.52
N GLY A 31 -12.45 5.98 -11.13
CA GLY A 31 -12.22 6.78 -9.92
C GLY A 31 -12.46 6.00 -8.61
N GLY A 32 -12.45 6.75 -7.52
CA GLY A 32 -12.63 6.24 -6.15
C GLY A 32 -11.32 6.03 -5.40
N GLU A 33 -11.41 5.46 -4.21
CA GLU A 33 -10.26 5.27 -3.33
C GLU A 33 -9.58 3.91 -3.56
N PHE A 34 -8.27 3.95 -3.82
CA PHE A 34 -7.47 2.75 -4.02
C PHE A 34 -7.45 1.84 -2.80
N ALA A 35 -7.38 2.39 -1.58
CA ALA A 35 -7.42 1.61 -0.35
C ALA A 35 -8.73 0.81 -0.23
N GLN A 36 -9.87 1.40 -0.61
CA GLN A 36 -11.16 0.73 -0.60
C GLN A 36 -11.20 -0.41 -1.62
N ARG A 37 -10.76 -0.16 -2.86
CA ARG A 37 -10.69 -1.21 -3.90
C ARG A 37 -9.80 -2.39 -3.49
N VAL A 38 -8.72 -2.12 -2.76
CA VAL A 38 -7.82 -3.16 -2.24
C VAL A 38 -8.48 -3.96 -1.12
N LYS A 39 -9.23 -3.31 -0.22
CA LYS A 39 -10.01 -3.97 0.85
C LYS A 39 -11.13 -4.84 0.29
N ASP A 40 -11.74 -4.42 -0.81
CA ASP A 40 -12.84 -5.14 -1.46
C ASP A 40 -12.36 -6.28 -2.38
N ASP A 41 -11.06 -6.37 -2.67
CA ASP A 41 -10.50 -7.46 -3.48
C ASP A 41 -10.35 -8.73 -2.64
N ALA A 42 -11.13 -9.74 -2.99
CA ALA A 42 -11.19 -11.02 -2.29
C ALA A 42 -9.88 -11.82 -2.38
N GLU A 43 -9.07 -11.63 -3.42
CA GLU A 43 -7.79 -12.32 -3.59
C GLU A 43 -6.72 -11.66 -2.71
N ILE A 44 -6.72 -10.34 -2.59
CA ILE A 44 -5.84 -9.62 -1.65
C ILE A 44 -6.20 -9.94 -0.20
N SER A 45 -7.50 -10.00 0.11
CA SER A 45 -8.01 -10.27 1.47
C SER A 45 -7.68 -11.68 1.98
N GLN A 46 -7.30 -12.61 1.09
CA GLN A 46 -6.79 -13.94 1.49
C GLN A 46 -5.37 -13.87 2.08
N HIS A 47 -4.63 -12.81 1.77
CA HIS A 47 -3.22 -12.67 2.14
C HIS A 47 -2.99 -11.60 3.21
N LEU A 48 -3.80 -10.54 3.20
CA LEU A 48 -3.67 -9.39 4.09
C LEU A 48 -4.98 -9.17 4.85
N THR A 49 -4.86 -8.99 6.15
CA THR A 49 -5.97 -8.58 7.01
C THR A 49 -6.35 -7.12 6.77
N PRO A 50 -7.58 -6.70 7.12
CA PRO A 50 -7.98 -5.29 7.01
C PRO A 50 -7.03 -4.32 7.73
N ALA A 51 -6.55 -4.71 8.91
CA ALA A 51 -5.59 -3.90 9.69
C ALA A 51 -4.22 -3.78 9.01
N GLU A 52 -3.72 -4.85 8.38
CA GLU A 52 -2.48 -4.79 7.59
C GLU A 52 -2.64 -3.89 6.36
N ILE A 53 -3.79 -3.95 5.69
CA ILE A 53 -4.11 -3.07 4.56
C ILE A 53 -4.16 -1.60 5.02
N GLU A 54 -4.83 -1.31 6.13
CA GLU A 54 -4.88 0.05 6.70
C GLU A 54 -3.48 0.60 7.02
N ALA A 55 -2.63 -0.20 7.66
CA ALA A 55 -1.27 0.19 7.97
C ALA A 55 -0.39 0.43 6.73
N ILE A 56 -0.72 -0.17 5.58
CA ILE A 56 -0.03 0.08 4.30
C ILE A 56 -0.40 1.44 3.71
N PHE A 57 -1.64 1.88 3.93
CA PHE A 57 -2.19 3.14 3.44
C PHE A 57 -2.07 4.30 4.43
N ASP A 58 -1.57 4.06 5.65
CA ASP A 58 -1.30 5.12 6.62
C ASP A 58 -0.20 6.09 6.12
N LEU A 59 -0.60 7.33 5.86
CA LEU A 59 0.26 8.41 5.40
C LEU A 59 1.33 8.81 6.42
N ASN A 60 1.07 8.64 7.73
CA ASN A 60 2.03 8.97 8.78
C ASN A 60 3.33 8.17 8.64
N ARG A 61 3.23 6.94 8.13
CA ARG A 61 4.40 6.12 7.81
C ARG A 61 5.31 6.77 6.77
N TYR A 62 4.75 7.52 5.81
CA TYR A 62 5.53 8.20 4.77
C TYR A 62 6.13 9.52 5.27
N PHE A 63 5.52 10.15 6.28
CA PHE A 63 6.05 11.38 6.89
C PHE A 63 7.06 11.14 8.01
N ARG A 64 7.33 9.89 8.41
CA ARG A 64 8.22 9.56 9.55
C ARG A 64 9.64 10.13 9.49
N HIS A 65 10.11 10.53 8.31
CA HIS A 65 11.45 11.09 8.11
C HIS A 65 11.46 12.59 7.86
N VAL A 66 10.29 13.25 7.84
CA VAL A 66 10.19 14.70 7.62
C VAL A 66 11.00 15.44 8.69
N ASP A 67 10.78 15.15 9.97
CA ASP A 67 11.50 15.81 11.06
C ASP A 67 13.02 15.55 10.99
N THR A 68 13.44 14.33 10.62
CA THR A 68 14.86 14.00 10.44
C THR A 68 15.51 14.83 9.33
N ILE A 69 14.80 15.04 8.22
CA ILE A 69 15.29 15.86 7.10
C ILE A 69 15.31 17.33 7.49
N PHE A 70 14.28 17.84 8.16
CA PHE A 70 14.22 19.22 8.62
C PHE A 70 15.32 19.53 9.64
N ALA A 71 15.56 18.65 10.61
CA ALA A 71 16.66 18.79 11.57
C ALA A 71 18.03 18.83 10.86
N ARG A 72 18.22 17.97 9.84
CA ARG A 72 19.47 17.94 9.06
C ARG A 72 19.71 19.19 8.23
N VAL A 73 18.67 19.77 7.64
CA VAL A 73 18.78 20.93 6.74
C VAL A 73 18.80 22.25 7.50
N PHE A 74 18.00 22.37 8.57
CA PHE A 74 17.78 23.64 9.28
C PHE A 74 18.45 23.71 10.66
N GLY A 75 19.06 22.62 11.15
CA GLY A 75 19.97 22.65 12.29
C GLY A 75 19.36 23.13 13.61
N LYS A 76 18.10 22.77 13.90
CA LYS A 76 17.58 22.83 15.27
C LYS A 76 17.83 21.52 15.99
#